data_AF-A0A1F5BD14-F1
#
_entry.id   AF-A0A1F5BD14-F1
#
_cell.length_a   1.000
_cell.length_b   1.000
_cell.length_c   1.000
_cell.angle_alpha   90.00
_cell.angle_beta   90.00
_cell.angle_gamma   90.00
#
_symmetry.space_group_name_H-M   'P 1'
#
loop_
_entity.id
_entity.type
_entity.pdbx_description
1 polymer ?
#
loop_
_entity_poly.entity_id
_entity_poly.type
_entity_poly.pdbx_seq_one_letter_code
_entity_poly.pdbx_strand_id
1 'polypeptide(L)'
;MPPEERKKTSLRRKLALAAVAFFFLVILISSLFGKKGLIEIYRAKSRYEALLQEVRTLEARKSQLQKEIEALRNDPRAVEKEAREKLWLIKPDEKVIVKKKEEKR
;
A
#
# COMPACT_ATOMS: atom_id res chain seq x y z
N MET A 1 -69.68 33.02 -8.87
CA MET A 1 -68.63 32.71 -7.88
C MET A 1 -67.53 31.93 -8.59
N PRO A 2 -66.28 32.40 -8.66
CA PRO A 2 -65.26 31.76 -9.49
C PRO A 2 -64.62 30.56 -8.75
N PRO A 3 -64.22 29.49 -9.45
CA PRO A 3 -63.90 28.20 -8.85
C PRO A 3 -62.39 27.90 -8.80
N GLU A 4 -61.99 27.07 -7.82
CA GLU A 4 -60.94 26.03 -7.93
C GLU A 4 -59.48 26.37 -8.34
N GLU A 5 -59.04 27.62 -8.50
CA GLU A 5 -57.64 27.91 -8.91
C GLU A 5 -56.56 27.72 -7.82
N ARG A 6 -56.94 27.72 -6.53
CA ARG A 6 -55.97 27.75 -5.41
C ARG A 6 -55.20 26.43 -5.19
N LYS A 7 -55.71 25.29 -5.68
CA LYS A 7 -55.06 23.97 -5.45
C LYS A 7 -53.90 23.67 -6.41
N LYS A 8 -53.96 24.13 -7.66
CA LYS A 8 -52.91 23.84 -8.67
C LYS A 8 -51.57 24.52 -8.37
N THR A 9 -51.60 25.71 -7.77
CA THR A 9 -50.39 26.49 -7.43
C THR A 9 -49.59 25.84 -6.29
N SER A 10 -50.26 25.24 -5.30
CA SER A 10 -49.60 24.57 -4.18
C SER A 10 -48.93 23.25 -4.60
N LEU A 11 -49.55 22.48 -5.51
CA LEU A 11 -48.96 21.27 -6.09
C LEU A 11 -47.72 21.59 -6.94
N ARG A 12 -47.80 22.62 -7.80
CA ARG A 12 -46.64 23.08 -8.60
C ARG A 12 -45.49 23.57 -7.72
N ARG A 13 -45.76 24.28 -6.62
CA ARG A 13 -44.74 24.69 -5.64
C ARG A 13 -44.10 23.48 -4.96
N LYS A 14 -44.87 22.49 -4.52
CA LYS A 14 -44.35 21.26 -3.92
C LYS A 14 -43.45 20.48 -4.89
N LEU A 15 -43.87 20.36 -6.14
CA LEU A 15 -43.06 19.74 -7.21
C LEU A 15 -41.77 20.52 -7.47
N ALA A 16 -41.84 21.85 -7.53
CA ALA A 16 -40.65 22.69 -7.69
C ALA A 16 -39.67 22.54 -6.51
N LEU A 17 -40.17 22.54 -5.27
CA LEU A 17 -39.36 22.28 -4.08
C LEU A 17 -38.73 20.88 -4.10
N ALA A 18 -39.50 19.85 -4.49
CA ALA A 18 -38.99 18.49 -4.62
C ALA A 18 -37.90 18.39 -5.70
N ALA A 19 -38.08 19.07 -6.85
CA ALA A 19 -37.08 19.12 -7.91
C ALA A 19 -35.79 19.82 -7.45
N VAL A 20 -35.90 20.93 -6.72
CA VAL A 20 -34.74 21.63 -6.13
C VAL A 20 -34.03 20.75 -5.10
N ALA A 21 -34.77 20.09 -4.22
CA ALA A 21 -34.20 19.17 -3.23
C ALA A 21 -33.50 17.99 -3.90
N PHE A 22 -34.10 17.41 -4.94
CA PHE A 22 -33.50 16.35 -5.73
C PHE A 22 -32.20 16.81 -6.41
N PHE A 23 -32.21 18.00 -7.01
CA PHE A 23 -31.02 18.56 -7.65
C PHE A 23 -29.89 18.79 -6.64
N PHE A 24 -30.21 19.31 -5.45
CA PHE A 24 -29.25 19.43 -4.35
C PHE A 24 -28.67 18.08 -3.92
N LEU A 25 -29.51 17.05 -3.84
CA LEU A 25 -29.07 15.70 -3.50
C LEU A 25 -28.10 15.15 -4.55
N VAL A 26 -28.40 15.33 -5.84
CA VAL A 26 -27.53 14.91 -6.94
C VAL A 26 -26.19 15.61 -6.89
N ILE A 27 -26.16 16.92 -6.60
CA ILE A 27 -24.91 17.68 -6.42
C ILE A 27 -24.12 17.16 -5.23
N LEU A 28 -24.76 16.90 -4.09
CA LEU A 28 -24.10 16.38 -2.90
C LEU A 28 -23.47 15.01 -3.17
N ILE A 29 -24.22 14.09 -3.78
CA ILE A 29 -23.72 12.76 -4.14
C ILE A 29 -22.57 12.89 -5.14
N SER A 30 -22.72 13.72 -6.18
CA SER A 30 -21.68 13.93 -7.20
C SER A 30 -20.44 14.62 -6.64
N SER A 31 -20.57 15.44 -5.61
CA SER A 31 -19.45 16.08 -4.92
C SER A 31 -18.69 15.08 -4.04
N LEU A 32 -19.40 14.17 -3.38
CA LEU A 32 -18.80 13.13 -2.54
C LEU A 32 -18.17 11.99 -3.36
N PHE A 33 -18.83 11.57 -4.44
CA PHE A 33 -18.46 10.42 -5.27
C PHE A 33 -17.88 10.78 -6.65
N GLY A 34 -17.77 12.07 -6.97
CA GLY A 34 -17.19 12.51 -8.25
C GLY A 34 -15.67 12.26 -8.31
N LYS A 35 -15.11 12.35 -9.52
CA LYS A 35 -13.69 12.13 -9.85
C LYS A 35 -12.68 13.05 -9.12
N LYS A 36 -13.18 14.01 -8.33
CA LYS A 36 -12.43 14.95 -7.49
C LYS A 36 -13.03 15.05 -6.08
N GLY A 37 -13.84 14.07 -5.70
CA GLY A 37 -14.55 14.07 -4.43
C GLY A 37 -13.60 13.88 -3.24
N LEU A 38 -14.09 14.24 -2.06
CA LEU A 38 -13.32 14.18 -0.80
C LEU A 38 -12.78 12.76 -0.51
N ILE A 39 -13.52 11.73 -0.93
CA ILE A 39 -13.13 10.32 -0.76
C ILE A 39 -11.87 10.01 -1.57
N GLU A 40 -11.76 10.52 -2.78
CA GLU A 40 -10.63 10.26 -3.66
C GLU A 40 -9.36 10.98 -3.18
N ILE A 41 -9.51 12.19 -2.66
CA ILE A 41 -8.41 12.93 -2.00
C ILE A 41 -7.90 12.17 -0.78
N TYR A 42 -8.80 11.65 0.06
CA TYR A 42 -8.41 10.87 1.24
C TYR A 42 -7.68 9.58 0.85
N ARG A 43 -8.20 8.86 -0.16
CA ARG A 43 -7.54 7.66 -0.69
C ARG A 43 -6.18 7.97 -1.31
N ALA A 44 -6.07 9.06 -2.06
CA ALA A 44 -4.81 9.49 -2.66
C ALA A 44 -3.77 9.81 -1.58
N LYS A 45 -4.17 10.52 -0.52
CA LYS A 45 -3.29 10.81 0.62
C LYS A 45 -2.82 9.53 1.32
N SER A 46 -3.73 8.60 1.60
CA SER A 46 -3.38 7.31 2.22
C SER A 46 -2.42 6.49 1.35
N ARG A 47 -2.65 6.44 0.02
CA ARG A 47 -1.72 5.79 -0.92
C ARG A 47 -0.35 6.47 -0.93
N TYR A 48 -0.33 7.80 -0.94
CA TYR A 48 0.90 8.58 -0.90
C TYR A 48 1.71 8.27 0.37
N GLU A 49 1.06 8.23 1.53
CA GLU A 49 1.71 7.88 2.80
C GLU A 49 2.24 6.44 2.79
N ALA A 50 1.48 5.48 2.23
CA ALA A 50 1.93 4.09 2.09
C ALA A 50 3.16 3.97 1.17
N LEU A 51 3.16 4.64 0.01
CA LEU A 51 4.32 4.67 -0.88
C LEU A 51 5.54 5.30 -0.21
N LEU A 52 5.35 6.36 0.57
CA LEU A 52 6.43 6.98 1.35
C LEU A 52 7.05 6.02 2.37
N GLN A 53 6.22 5.23 3.06
CA GLN A 53 6.72 4.19 3.96
C GLN A 53 7.49 3.12 3.19
N GLU A 54 6.98 2.67 2.05
CA GLU A 54 7.64 1.68 1.20
C GLU A 54 9.02 2.16 0.75
N VAL A 55 9.13 3.40 0.25
CA VAL A 55 10.42 4.02 -0.12
C VAL A 55 11.40 4.00 1.05
N ARG A 56 10.98 4.42 2.25
CA ARG A 56 11.84 4.42 3.45
C ARG A 56 12.32 3.00 3.79
N THR A 57 11.44 2.01 3.71
CA THR A 57 11.83 0.62 3.98
C THR A 57 12.83 0.08 2.94
N LEU A 58 12.64 0.41 1.67
CA LEU A 58 13.54 0.01 0.60
C LEU A 58 14.91 0.70 0.72
N GLU A 59 14.94 1.98 1.09
CA GLU A 59 16.19 2.72 1.34
C GLU A 59 16.97 2.11 2.51
N ALA A 60 16.30 1.77 3.61
CA ALA A 60 16.94 1.11 4.74
C ALA A 60 17.51 -0.26 4.33
N ARG A 61 16.74 -1.05 3.57
CA ARG A 61 17.19 -2.36 3.06
C ARG A 61 18.37 -2.23 2.09
N LYS A 62 18.34 -1.24 1.21
CA LYS A 62 19.45 -0.92 0.31
C LYS A 62 20.71 -0.58 1.10
N SER A 63 20.61 0.27 2.12
CA SER A 63 21.75 0.63 2.97
C SER A 63 22.34 -0.60 3.68
N GLN A 64 21.49 -1.47 4.21
CA GLN A 64 21.93 -2.71 4.86
C GLN A 64 22.65 -3.65 3.88
N LEU A 65 22.08 -3.87 2.69
CA LEU A 65 22.69 -4.70 1.66
C LEU A 65 24.02 -4.12 1.17
N GLN A 66 24.14 -2.80 1.06
CA GLN A 66 25.40 -2.15 0.70
C GLN A 66 26.49 -2.41 1.75
N LYS A 67 26.16 -2.32 3.05
CA LYS A 67 27.09 -2.66 4.13
C LYS A 67 27.51 -4.13 4.08
N GLU A 68 26.58 -5.03 3.76
CA GLU A 68 26.88 -6.45 3.61
C GLU A 68 27.80 -6.72 2.42
N ILE A 69 27.53 -6.11 1.26
CA ILE A 69 28.42 -6.16 0.09
C ILE A 69 29.81 -5.64 0.43
N GLU A 70 29.91 -4.53 1.16
CA GLU A 70 31.19 -3.94 1.52
C GLU A 70 31.97 -4.79 2.52
N ALA A 71 31.28 -5.39 3.50
CA ALA A 71 31.88 -6.37 4.42
C ALA A 71 32.39 -7.60 3.68
N LEU A 72 31.60 -8.14 2.74
CA LEU A 72 32.01 -9.28 1.92
C LEU A 72 33.15 -8.94 0.96
N ARG A 73 33.17 -7.73 0.38
CA ARG A 73 34.24 -7.32 -0.54
C ARG A 73 35.57 -7.06 0.17
N ASN A 74 35.53 -6.45 1.35
CA ASN A 74 36.72 -6.00 2.04
C ASN A 74 37.29 -7.02 3.04
N ASP A 75 36.54 -8.06 3.40
CA ASP A 75 37.02 -9.15 4.26
C ASP A 75 36.95 -10.52 3.55
N PRO A 76 38.09 -11.03 3.05
CA PRO A 76 38.18 -12.38 2.48
C PRO A 76 37.68 -13.48 3.43
N ARG A 77 37.78 -13.28 4.75
CA ARG A 77 37.30 -14.24 5.75
C ARG A 77 35.77 -14.24 5.85
N ALA A 78 35.11 -13.11 5.60
CA ALA A 78 33.65 -13.04 5.55
C ALA A 78 33.09 -13.85 4.37
N VAL A 79 33.74 -13.77 3.21
CA VAL A 79 33.41 -14.59 2.02
C VAL A 79 33.66 -16.07 2.28
N GLU A 80 34.81 -16.40 2.87
CA GLU A 80 35.16 -17.79 3.20
C GLU A 80 34.16 -18.41 4.19
N LYS A 81 33.67 -17.63 5.18
CA LYS A 81 32.65 -18.07 6.11
C LYS A 81 31.31 -18.37 5.41
N GLU A 82 30.81 -17.44 4.58
CA GLU A 82 29.58 -17.63 3.79
C GLU A 82 29.68 -18.84 2.85
N ALA A 83 30.81 -18.97 2.14
CA ALA A 83 31.09 -20.08 1.24
C ALA A 83 31.10 -21.44 1.96
N ARG A 84 31.64 -21.50 3.19
CA ARG A 84 31.65 -22.72 4.00
C ARG A 84 30.28 -23.04 4.61
N GLU A 85 29.57 -22.04 5.13
CA GLU A 85 28.30 -22.24 5.84
C GLU A 85 27.11 -22.48 4.90
N LYS A 86 26.99 -21.71 3.81
CA LYS A 86 25.85 -21.82 2.90
C LYS A 86 26.11 -22.76 1.72
N LEU A 87 27.34 -22.77 1.21
CA LEU A 87 27.69 -23.49 -0.02
C LEU A 87 28.53 -24.75 0.22
N TRP A 88 28.94 -25.02 1.48
CA TRP A 88 29.79 -26.17 1.84
C TRP A 88 31.09 -26.26 1.03
N LEU A 89 31.60 -25.12 0.56
CA LEU A 89 32.83 -25.06 -0.22
C LEU A 89 34.05 -25.27 0.69
N ILE A 90 35.03 -26.03 0.20
CA ILE A 90 36.31 -26.29 0.87
C ILE A 90 37.48 -26.03 -0.09
N LYS A 91 38.66 -25.73 0.43
CA LYS A 91 39.87 -25.64 -0.39
C LYS A 91 40.37 -27.03 -0.78
N PRO A 92 41.13 -27.16 -1.90
CA PRO A 92 41.62 -28.46 -2.37
C PRO A 92 42.45 -29.25 -1.34
N ASP A 93 43.06 -28.57 -0.38
CA ASP A 93 43.92 -29.10 0.67
C ASP A 93 43.19 -29.41 1.99
N GLU A 94 41.87 -29.22 2.05
CA GLU A 94 41.06 -29.40 3.26
C GLU A 94 40.19 -30.68 3.22
N LYS A 95 39.79 -31.19 4.41
CA LYS A 95 38.93 -32.37 4.56
C LYS A 95 37.67 -32.04 5.36
N VAL A 96 36.50 -32.45 4.88
CA VAL A 96 35.22 -32.30 5.59
C VAL A 96 34.97 -33.50 6.52
N ILE A 97 34.62 -33.23 7.78
CA ILE A 97 34.19 -34.25 8.74
C ILE A 97 32.69 -34.06 9.01
N VAL A 98 31.85 -34.97 8.52
CA VAL A 98 30.41 -34.97 8.81
C VAL A 98 30.13 -36.00 9.90
N LYS A 99 29.64 -35.56 11.05
CA LYS A 99 29.26 -36.46 12.15
C LYS A 99 27.87 -37.04 11.86
N LYS A 100 27.77 -38.36 11.72
CA LYS A 100 26.48 -39.04 11.54
C LYS A 100 25.63 -38.82 12.79
N LYS A 101 24.46 -38.21 12.62
CA LYS A 101 23.50 -38.04 13.71
C LYS A 101 22.90 -39.42 13.96
N GLU A 102 23.23 -40.04 15.10
CA GLU A 102 22.60 -41.29 15.49
C GLU A 102 21.11 -41.03 15.76
N GLU A 103 20.25 -41.67 14.99
CA GLU A 103 18.83 -41.75 15.29
C GLU A 103 18.69 -42.55 16.59
N LYS A 104 18.36 -41.85 17.68
CA LYS A 104 17.92 -42.50 18.91
C LYS A 104 16.61 -43.21 18.60
N ARG A 105 16.69 -44.53 18.52
CA ARG A 105 15.56 -45.45 18.41
C ARG A 105 14.78 -45.53 19.71
#